data_AF-A0A8S1V7F6-F1
#
_entry.id   AF-A0A8S1V7F6-F1
#
_cell.length_a   1.000
_cell.length_b   1.000
_cell.length_c   1.000
_cell.angle_alpha   90.00
_cell.angle_beta   90.00
_cell.angle_gamma   90.00
#
_symmetry.space_group_name_H-M   'P 1'
#
loop_
_entity.id
_entity.type
_entity.pdbx_description
1 polymer ?
#
loop_
_entity_poly.entity_id
_entity_poly.type
_entity_poly.pdbx_seq_one_letter_code
_entity_poly.pdbx_strand_id
1 'polypeptide(L)'
;MTFEKQNKPTLQSIQKLRPKLGLQKDKAVQLVQQFTISDFSELKAFNHPTQAFEIFCKPFLMLFDIPQKSNANYWATLKSFLLQQNSWSQISEFPPETLSRQKVNQIKQILKSPKFDLVVLAKLSSPLLKFVNWLQGILILHSYLRQYCLGEKEENLSEEQQSLFTVLDIKQCILYKAIRYINQNK
;
A
#
# COMPACT_ATOMS: atom_id res chain seq x y z
N MET A 1 -30.42 -2.87 -35.83
CA MET A 1 -29.08 -2.25 -35.68
C MET A 1 -29.18 -1.15 -34.62
N THR A 2 -28.98 -1.46 -33.33
CA THR A 2 -29.13 -0.46 -32.26
C THR A 2 -28.33 -0.80 -30.99
N PHE A 3 -27.14 -1.39 -31.14
CA PHE A 3 -26.22 -1.64 -30.01
C PHE A 3 -25.12 -0.57 -29.85
N GLU A 4 -24.98 0.37 -30.79
CA GLU A 4 -23.83 1.29 -30.82
C GLU A 4 -24.00 2.57 -29.97
N LYS A 5 -25.19 2.89 -29.47
CA LYS A 5 -25.44 4.20 -28.82
C LYS A 5 -25.22 4.22 -27.30
N GLN A 6 -25.12 3.07 -26.63
CA GLN A 6 -24.94 3.02 -25.16
C GLN A 6 -23.48 2.90 -24.68
N ASN A 7 -22.51 2.59 -25.56
CA ASN A 7 -21.10 2.34 -25.17
C ASN A 7 -20.14 3.53 -25.35
N LYS A 8 -20.54 4.61 -26.04
CA LYS A 8 -19.71 5.81 -26.23
C LYS A 8 -19.42 6.62 -24.94
N PRO A 9 -20.37 6.80 -23.99
CA PRO A 9 -20.10 7.53 -22.75
C PRO A 9 -19.05 6.83 -21.87
N THR A 10 -19.00 5.50 -21.94
CA THR A 10 -18.12 4.63 -21.15
C THR A 10 -16.68 4.68 -21.66
N LEU A 11 -16.47 4.70 -22.99
CA LEU A 11 -15.13 4.79 -23.58
C LEU A 11 -14.48 6.17 -23.38
N GLN A 12 -15.25 7.25 -23.49
CA GLN A 12 -14.74 8.61 -23.27
C GLN A 12 -14.40 8.91 -21.80
N SER A 13 -15.15 8.32 -20.85
CA SER A 13 -14.85 8.40 -19.42
C SER A 13 -13.60 7.59 -19.06
N ILE A 14 -13.43 6.39 -19.62
CA ILE A 14 -12.21 5.56 -19.48
C ILE A 14 -10.97 6.28 -20.04
N GLN A 15 -11.08 6.95 -21.20
CA GLN A 15 -9.98 7.72 -21.80
C GLN A 15 -9.57 8.94 -20.97
N LYS A 16 -10.51 9.60 -20.27
CA LYS A 16 -10.22 10.70 -19.34
C LYS A 16 -9.65 10.24 -17.99
N LEU A 17 -9.93 8.99 -17.60
CA LEU A 17 -9.43 8.39 -16.36
C LEU A 17 -7.97 7.89 -16.49
N ARG A 18 -7.55 7.39 -17.66
CA ARG A 18 -6.19 6.85 -17.88
C ARG A 18 -5.03 7.80 -17.51
N PRO A 19 -5.03 9.09 -17.89
CA PRO A 19 -3.95 10.01 -17.52
C PRO A 19 -3.89 10.26 -16.01
N LYS A 20 -5.05 10.35 -15.35
CA LYS A 20 -5.16 10.52 -13.89
C LYS A 20 -4.67 9.27 -13.15
N LEU A 21 -4.97 8.07 -13.68
CA LEU A 21 -4.48 6.81 -13.15
C LEU A 21 -2.95 6.67 -13.30
N GLY A 22 -2.40 7.07 -14.45
CA GLY A 22 -0.95 7.06 -14.70
C GLY A 22 -0.18 7.93 -13.69
N LEU A 23 -0.65 9.16 -13.46
CA LEU A 23 -0.07 10.08 -12.47
C LEU A 23 -0.13 9.53 -11.04
N GLN A 24 -1.22 8.84 -10.69
CA GLN A 24 -1.35 8.21 -9.37
C GLN A 24 -0.38 7.05 -9.19
N LYS A 25 -0.18 6.23 -10.24
CA LYS A 25 0.80 5.14 -10.24
C LYS A 25 2.22 5.66 -10.07
N ASP A 26 2.63 6.66 -10.85
CA ASP A 26 4.00 7.18 -10.81
C ASP A 26 4.31 7.82 -9.44
N LYS A 27 3.36 8.58 -8.88
CA LYS A 27 3.47 9.09 -7.51
C LYS A 27 3.59 7.96 -6.49
N ALA A 28 2.82 6.89 -6.63
CA ALA A 28 2.87 5.78 -5.70
C ALA A 28 4.20 5.02 -5.76
N VAL A 29 4.73 4.79 -6.96
CA VAL A 29 6.05 4.18 -7.17
C VAL A 29 7.14 5.02 -6.53
N GLN A 30 7.11 6.35 -6.72
CA GLN A 30 8.06 7.26 -6.07
C GLN A 30 8.02 7.14 -4.55
N LEU A 31 6.82 7.15 -3.95
CA LEU A 31 6.67 7.01 -2.50
C LEU A 31 7.21 5.68 -1.97
N VAL A 32 7.00 4.59 -2.70
CA VAL A 32 7.54 3.26 -2.34
C VAL A 32 9.08 3.24 -2.46
N GLN A 33 9.63 3.83 -3.52
CA GLN A 33 11.08 3.86 -3.77
C GLN A 33 11.85 4.77 -2.80
N GLN A 34 11.19 5.77 -2.21
CA GLN A 34 11.80 6.70 -1.24
C GLN A 34 12.19 6.04 0.08
N PHE A 35 11.59 4.89 0.43
CA PHE A 35 11.94 4.15 1.64
C PHE A 35 12.98 3.07 1.32
N THR A 36 14.21 3.30 1.76
CA THR A 36 15.36 2.46 1.42
C THR A 36 15.77 1.55 2.58
N ILE A 37 16.71 0.62 2.31
CA ILE A 37 17.29 -0.23 3.35
C ILE A 37 18.06 0.58 4.40
N SER A 38 18.61 1.75 4.02
CA SER A 38 19.26 2.67 4.97
C SER A 38 18.23 3.25 5.93
N ASP A 39 17.11 3.76 5.40
CA ASP A 39 16.02 4.30 6.22
C ASP A 39 15.42 3.22 7.14
N PHE A 40 15.28 1.99 6.63
CA PHE A 40 14.86 0.85 7.44
C PHE A 40 15.84 0.56 8.59
N SER A 41 17.15 0.59 8.31
CA SER A 41 18.18 0.36 9.32
C SER A 41 18.19 1.45 10.39
N GLU A 42 18.02 2.71 9.99
CA GLU A 42 17.87 3.84 10.92
C GLU A 42 16.62 3.69 11.80
N LEU A 43 15.47 3.35 11.21
CA LEU A 43 14.24 3.11 11.96
C LEU A 43 14.39 1.91 12.92
N LYS A 44 15.08 0.86 12.48
CA LYS A 44 15.44 -0.31 13.30
C LYS A 44 16.45 0.01 14.41
N ALA A 45 17.25 1.06 14.30
CA ALA A 45 18.14 1.53 15.36
C ALA A 45 17.50 2.56 16.31
N PHE A 46 16.37 3.16 15.92
CA PHE A 46 15.72 4.24 16.67
C PHE A 46 15.19 3.78 18.04
N ASN A 47 15.61 4.41 19.15
CA ASN A 47 15.28 3.94 20.51
C ASN A 47 14.51 4.96 21.36
N HIS A 48 14.16 6.13 20.82
CA HIS A 48 13.54 7.22 21.56
C HIS A 48 12.15 7.59 21.01
N PRO A 49 11.17 6.66 21.02
CA PRO A 49 9.81 6.95 20.58
C PRO A 49 9.15 7.96 21.50
N THR A 50 8.47 8.95 20.92
CA THR A 50 7.52 9.77 21.68
C THR A 50 6.13 9.17 21.56
N GLN A 51 5.19 9.55 22.43
CA GLN A 51 3.81 9.08 22.37
C GLN A 51 3.14 9.38 21.02
N ALA A 52 3.61 10.40 20.30
CA ALA A 52 3.13 10.71 18.96
C ALA A 52 3.43 9.60 17.94
N PHE A 53 4.45 8.75 18.15
CA PHE A 53 4.81 7.66 17.21
C PHE A 53 3.71 6.60 17.13
N GLU A 54 2.98 6.39 18.22
CA GLU A 54 1.99 5.34 18.38
C GLU A 54 0.93 5.36 17.27
N ILE A 55 0.43 6.55 16.91
CA ILE A 55 -0.60 6.68 15.87
C ILE A 55 -0.07 6.33 14.47
N PHE A 56 1.21 6.56 14.23
CA PHE A 56 1.87 6.24 12.96
C PHE A 56 2.21 4.76 12.84
N CYS A 57 2.40 4.05 13.95
CA CYS A 57 2.72 2.62 13.96
C CYS A 57 1.51 1.73 13.64
N LYS A 58 0.32 2.11 14.13
CA LYS A 58 -0.89 1.29 14.07
C LYS A 58 -1.27 0.83 12.64
N PRO A 59 -1.21 1.69 11.59
CA PRO A 59 -1.46 1.27 10.22
C PRO A 59 -0.55 0.15 9.71
N PHE A 60 0.73 0.13 10.10
CA PHE A 60 1.66 -0.92 9.68
C PHE A 60 1.35 -2.25 10.35
N LEU A 61 1.05 -2.21 11.65
CA LEU A 61 0.64 -3.41 12.37
C LEU A 61 -0.61 -4.03 11.75
N MET A 62 -1.56 -3.20 11.30
CA MET A 62 -2.73 -3.68 10.54
C MET A 62 -2.37 -4.21 9.15
N LEU A 63 -1.42 -3.56 8.46
CA LEU A 63 -0.99 -3.99 7.13
C LEU A 63 -0.43 -5.42 7.15
N PHE A 64 0.44 -5.70 8.12
CA PHE A 64 1.16 -6.97 8.30
C PHE A 64 0.43 -7.98 9.21
N ASP A 65 -0.84 -7.73 9.56
CA ASP A 65 -1.65 -8.59 10.45
C ASP A 65 -0.97 -8.90 11.79
N ILE A 66 -0.19 -7.95 12.32
CA ILE A 66 0.50 -8.09 13.58
C ILE A 66 -0.52 -7.86 14.72
N PRO A 67 -0.71 -8.83 15.63
CA PRO A 67 -1.70 -8.74 16.69
C PRO A 67 -1.52 -7.51 17.59
N GLN A 68 -2.60 -6.77 17.81
CA GLN A 68 -2.63 -5.60 18.69
C GLN A 68 -3.38 -5.95 19.98
N LYS A 69 -2.70 -5.84 21.13
CA LYS A 69 -3.38 -5.91 22.45
C LYS A 69 -4.06 -4.57 22.74
N SER A 70 -5.14 -4.58 23.52
CA SER A 70 -5.96 -3.37 23.81
C SER A 70 -5.20 -2.22 24.50
N ASN A 71 -4.09 -2.54 25.18
CA ASN A 71 -3.16 -1.57 25.80
C ASN A 71 -1.74 -1.67 25.19
N ALA A 72 -1.63 -2.07 23.92
CA ALA A 72 -0.33 -2.29 23.29
C ALA A 72 0.42 -0.97 23.05
N ASN A 73 1.70 -0.97 23.44
CA ASN A 73 2.69 -0.05 22.89
C ASN A 73 2.94 -0.46 21.43
N TYR A 74 2.32 0.27 20.49
CA TYR A 74 2.39 0.00 19.06
C TYR A 74 3.80 0.18 18.52
N TRP A 75 4.57 1.14 19.06
CA TRP A 75 5.97 1.27 18.68
C TRP A 75 6.78 0.03 19.06
N ALA A 76 6.68 -0.45 20.30
CA ALA A 76 7.40 -1.63 20.75
C ALA A 76 7.03 -2.86 19.90
N THR A 77 5.75 -3.00 19.57
CA THR A 77 5.26 -4.07 18.69
C THR A 77 5.85 -3.96 17.28
N LEU A 78 5.84 -2.75 16.70
CA LEU A 78 6.44 -2.50 15.39
C LEU A 78 7.96 -2.75 15.44
N LYS A 79 8.62 -2.31 16.51
CA LYS A 79 10.06 -2.49 16.71
C LYS A 79 10.42 -3.97 16.74
N SER A 80 9.67 -4.78 17.47
CA SER A 80 9.87 -6.24 17.47
C SER A 80 9.75 -6.83 16.08
N PHE A 81 8.80 -6.37 15.25
CA PHE A 81 8.69 -6.77 13.86
C PHE A 81 9.92 -6.33 13.04
N LEU A 82 10.35 -5.07 13.12
CA LEU A 82 11.53 -4.56 12.41
C LEU A 82 12.84 -5.28 12.80
N LEU A 83 12.90 -5.83 14.02
CA LEU A 83 14.06 -6.59 14.49
C LEU A 83 14.15 -8.00 13.87
N GLN A 84 13.06 -8.56 13.35
CA GLN A 84 13.05 -9.87 12.69
C GLN A 84 13.98 -9.89 11.47
N GLN A 85 14.63 -11.03 11.20
CA GLN A 85 15.63 -11.15 10.14
C GLN A 85 15.06 -10.92 8.73
N ASN A 86 13.81 -11.31 8.49
CA ASN A 86 13.15 -11.24 7.18
C ASN A 86 12.25 -10.00 6.99
N SER A 87 12.14 -9.13 7.99
CA SER A 87 11.22 -7.98 7.96
C SER A 87 11.48 -7.02 6.80
N TRP A 88 12.75 -6.79 6.43
CA TRP A 88 13.07 -5.98 5.26
C TRP A 88 12.57 -6.60 3.95
N SER A 89 12.73 -7.92 3.76
CA SER A 89 12.20 -8.61 2.58
C SER A 89 10.68 -8.50 2.55
N GLN A 90 10.00 -8.72 3.68
CA GLN A 90 8.54 -8.56 3.79
C GLN A 90 8.05 -7.14 3.43
N ILE A 91 8.79 -6.09 3.80
CA ILE A 91 8.45 -4.71 3.44
C ILE A 91 8.77 -4.44 1.96
N SER A 92 9.99 -4.74 1.53
CA SER A 92 10.46 -4.40 0.19
C SER A 92 9.80 -5.22 -0.91
N GLU A 93 9.25 -6.39 -0.59
CA GLU A 93 8.55 -7.29 -1.52
C GLU A 93 7.04 -7.37 -1.22
N PHE A 94 6.51 -6.44 -0.42
CA PHE A 94 5.10 -6.43 -0.04
C PHE A 94 4.18 -6.46 -1.28
N PRO A 95 3.23 -7.41 -1.37
CA PRO A 95 2.34 -7.54 -2.53
C PRO A 95 1.05 -6.73 -2.33
N PRO A 96 0.96 -5.48 -2.83
CA PRO A 96 -0.20 -4.60 -2.61
C PRO A 96 -1.53 -5.20 -3.11
N GLU A 97 -1.52 -6.05 -4.13
CA GLU A 97 -2.68 -6.74 -4.70
C GLU A 97 -3.43 -7.61 -3.69
N THR A 98 -2.72 -8.19 -2.72
CA THR A 98 -3.26 -9.13 -1.74
C THR A 98 -4.11 -8.49 -0.65
N LEU A 99 -4.14 -7.15 -0.56
CA LEU A 99 -4.86 -6.45 0.49
C LEU A 99 -6.39 -6.58 0.33
N SER A 100 -7.09 -6.85 1.43
CA SER A 100 -8.55 -6.81 1.47
C SER A 100 -9.08 -5.38 1.53
N ARG A 101 -10.25 -5.12 0.94
CA ARG A 101 -10.90 -3.78 0.99
C ARG A 101 -11.17 -3.33 2.41
N GLN A 102 -11.60 -4.25 3.27
CA GLN A 102 -11.87 -3.95 4.68
C GLN A 102 -10.61 -3.43 5.38
N LYS A 103 -9.47 -4.11 5.21
CA LYS A 103 -8.17 -3.70 5.77
C LYS A 103 -7.75 -2.32 5.24
N VAL A 104 -7.84 -2.11 3.92
CA VAL A 104 -7.50 -0.82 3.29
C VAL A 104 -8.37 0.31 3.82
N ASN A 105 -9.67 0.07 4.00
CA ASN A 105 -10.60 1.08 4.51
C ASN A 105 -10.30 1.43 5.98
N GLN A 106 -10.02 0.44 6.82
CA GLN A 106 -9.61 0.67 8.22
C GLN A 106 -8.33 1.50 8.30
N ILE A 107 -7.32 1.15 7.49
CA ILE A 107 -6.07 1.91 7.43
C ILE A 107 -6.34 3.35 6.96
N LYS A 108 -7.12 3.54 5.89
CA LYS A 108 -7.49 4.87 5.37
C LYS A 108 -8.23 5.73 6.40
N GLN A 109 -9.05 5.13 7.27
CA GLN A 109 -9.72 5.86 8.35
C GLN A 109 -8.71 6.41 9.37
N ILE A 110 -7.68 5.64 9.73
CA ILE A 110 -6.61 6.10 10.62
C ILE A 110 -5.83 7.24 9.98
N LEU A 111 -5.46 7.11 8.70
CA LEU A 111 -4.71 8.12 7.95
C LEU A 111 -5.49 9.45 7.79
N LYS A 112 -6.82 9.43 7.89
CA LYS A 112 -7.68 10.62 7.86
C LYS A 112 -7.83 11.30 9.21
N SER A 113 -7.35 10.68 10.29
CA SER A 113 -7.43 11.25 11.63
C SER A 113 -6.64 12.57 11.70
N PRO A 114 -7.19 13.65 12.29
CA PRO A 114 -6.45 14.90 12.52
C PRO A 114 -5.17 14.72 13.35
N LYS A 115 -5.11 13.65 14.15
CA LYS A 115 -3.93 13.29 14.94
C LYS A 115 -2.80 12.68 14.09
N PHE A 116 -3.12 12.24 12.87
CA PHE A 116 -2.16 11.69 11.91
C PHE A 116 -1.54 12.83 11.09
N ASP A 117 -0.72 13.65 11.74
CA ASP A 117 -0.11 14.83 11.13
C ASP A 117 1.31 14.54 10.64
N LEU A 118 1.48 14.51 9.31
CA LEU A 118 2.78 14.27 8.67
C LEU A 118 3.78 15.41 8.89
N VAL A 119 3.32 16.64 9.11
CA VAL A 119 4.19 17.79 9.40
C VAL A 119 4.82 17.63 10.77
N VAL A 120 4.04 17.18 11.75
CA VAL A 120 4.56 16.83 13.08
C VAL A 120 5.51 15.65 12.97
N LEU A 121 5.14 14.60 12.24
CA LEU A 121 6.00 13.43 12.07
C LEU A 121 7.35 13.77 11.42
N ALA A 122 7.35 14.64 10.40
CA ALA A 122 8.57 15.06 9.72
C ALA A 122 9.60 15.70 10.66
N LYS A 123 9.15 16.40 11.70
CA LYS A 123 10.01 17.00 12.73
C LYS A 123 10.53 15.97 13.74
N LEU A 124 9.84 14.84 13.89
CA LEU A 124 10.14 13.81 14.87
C LEU A 124 11.07 12.73 14.32
N SER A 125 10.81 12.24 13.11
CA SER A 125 11.57 11.14 12.51
C SER A 125 11.42 11.10 10.99
N SER A 126 12.51 11.39 10.29
CA SER A 126 12.59 11.25 8.83
C SER A 126 12.40 9.78 8.36
N PRO A 127 13.04 8.77 8.98
CA PRO A 127 12.81 7.37 8.59
C PRO A 127 11.36 6.91 8.77
N LEU A 128 10.70 7.30 9.87
CA LEU A 128 9.30 6.94 10.09
C LEU A 128 8.38 7.68 9.11
N LEU A 129 8.66 8.94 8.79
CA LEU A 129 7.94 9.67 7.74
C LEU A 129 8.03 8.94 6.39
N LYS A 130 9.24 8.55 5.98
CA LYS A 130 9.45 7.80 4.74
C LYS A 130 8.73 6.46 4.76
N PHE A 131 8.69 5.78 5.91
CA PHE A 131 7.95 4.54 6.05
C PHE A 131 6.43 4.77 5.92
N VAL A 132 5.90 5.86 6.47
CA VAL A 132 4.48 6.25 6.32
C VAL A 132 4.16 6.60 4.87
N ASN A 133 5.07 7.29 4.18
CA ASN A 133 4.95 7.57 2.76
C ASN A 133 4.96 6.27 1.93
N TRP A 134 5.82 5.32 2.26
CA TRP A 134 5.82 3.98 1.65
C TRP A 134 4.45 3.30 1.80
N LEU A 135 3.86 3.31 3.00
CA LEU A 135 2.50 2.77 3.23
C LEU A 135 1.47 3.46 2.34
N GLN A 136 1.51 4.79 2.24
CA GLN A 136 0.60 5.52 1.36
C GLN A 136 0.78 5.10 -0.11
N GLY A 137 2.03 4.91 -0.54
CA GLY A 137 2.37 4.37 -1.86
C GLY A 137 1.74 2.99 -2.09
N ILE A 138 1.87 2.07 -1.13
CA ILE A 138 1.23 0.74 -1.18
C ILE A 138 -0.29 0.84 -1.33
N LEU A 139 -0.96 1.72 -0.59
CA LEU A 139 -2.42 1.88 -0.67
C LEU A 139 -2.87 2.48 -2.01
N ILE A 140 -2.08 3.39 -2.59
CA ILE A 140 -2.35 3.96 -3.92
C ILE A 140 -2.12 2.90 -4.99
N LEU A 141 -1.03 2.13 -4.91
CA LEU A 141 -0.77 0.99 -5.80
C LEU A 141 -1.88 -0.04 -5.74
N HIS A 142 -2.33 -0.42 -4.54
CA HIS A 142 -3.46 -1.33 -4.37
C HIS A 142 -4.72 -0.79 -5.05
N SER A 143 -5.04 0.49 -4.84
CA SER A 143 -6.21 1.12 -5.44
C SER A 143 -6.11 1.17 -6.97
N TYR A 144 -4.91 1.45 -7.50
CA TYR A 144 -4.62 1.42 -8.94
C TYR A 144 -4.78 0.00 -9.50
N LEU A 145 -4.13 -1.00 -8.91
CA LEU A 145 -4.19 -2.39 -9.36
C LEU A 145 -5.64 -2.91 -9.37
N ARG A 146 -6.40 -2.68 -8.30
CA ARG A 146 -7.82 -3.07 -8.21
C ARG A 146 -8.68 -2.53 -9.34
N GLN A 147 -8.42 -1.31 -9.83
CA GLN A 147 -9.16 -0.73 -10.97
C GLN A 147 -8.91 -1.47 -12.30
N TYR A 148 -7.84 -2.27 -12.40
CA TYR A 148 -7.56 -3.14 -13.55
C TYR A 148 -7.85 -4.62 -13.28
N CYS A 149 -7.98 -5.04 -12.01
CA CYS A 149 -8.21 -6.43 -11.63
C CYS A 149 -9.69 -6.81 -11.50
N LEU A 150 -10.58 -5.88 -11.14
CA LEU A 150 -11.99 -6.20 -10.83
C LEU A 150 -12.93 -5.10 -11.30
N GLY A 151 -13.92 -5.46 -12.11
CA GLY A 151 -15.12 -4.62 -12.27
C GLY A 151 -15.88 -4.58 -10.94
N GLU A 152 -16.52 -3.46 -10.60
CA GLU A 152 -17.27 -3.29 -9.34
C GLU A 152 -18.33 -4.38 -9.04
N LYS A 153 -18.64 -5.25 -10.01
CA LYS A 153 -19.65 -6.31 -9.93
C LYS A 153 -19.13 -7.69 -9.50
N GLU A 154 -17.83 -7.89 -9.35
CA GLU A 154 -17.23 -9.23 -9.17
C GLU A 154 -16.96 -9.64 -7.71
N GLU A 155 -17.44 -8.87 -6.72
CA GLU A 155 -17.13 -9.09 -5.29
C GLU A 155 -18.07 -10.04 -4.53
N ASN A 156 -19.04 -10.66 -5.21
CA ASN A 156 -19.91 -11.69 -4.62
C ASN A 156 -19.57 -13.11 -5.12
N LEU A 157 -18.37 -13.34 -5.64
CA LEU A 157 -17.96 -14.64 -6.20
C LEU A 157 -17.44 -15.58 -5.10
N SER A 158 -17.74 -16.88 -5.23
CA SER A 158 -17.39 -17.93 -4.26
C SER A 158 -15.88 -18.18 -4.16
N GLU A 159 -15.41 -18.84 -3.09
CA GLU A 159 -13.98 -19.15 -2.86
C GLU A 159 -13.31 -19.86 -4.06
N GLU A 160 -14.03 -20.73 -4.76
CA GLU A 160 -13.53 -21.41 -5.97
C GLU A 160 -13.31 -20.45 -7.16
N GLN A 161 -14.15 -19.41 -7.30
CA GLN A 161 -14.01 -18.40 -8.34
C GLN A 161 -12.91 -17.38 -8.01
N GLN A 162 -12.66 -17.12 -6.73
CA GLN A 162 -11.51 -16.34 -6.27
C GLN A 162 -10.19 -17.05 -6.61
N SER A 163 -10.16 -18.38 -6.57
CA SER A 163 -8.97 -19.16 -6.96
C SER A 163 -8.59 -18.99 -8.45
N LEU A 164 -9.55 -18.82 -9.36
CA LEU A 164 -9.29 -18.61 -10.79
C LEU A 164 -8.72 -17.21 -11.10
N PHE A 165 -9.00 -16.21 -10.26
CA PHE A 165 -8.40 -14.87 -10.35
C PHE A 165 -6.92 -14.85 -9.96
N THR A 166 -6.42 -15.85 -9.22
CA THR A 166 -4.97 -15.98 -8.92
C THR A 166 -4.13 -16.11 -10.19
N VAL A 167 -4.70 -16.61 -11.30
CA VAL A 167 -4.00 -16.73 -12.60
C VAL A 167 -3.82 -15.36 -13.29
N LEU A 168 -4.78 -14.44 -13.10
CA LEU A 168 -4.66 -13.04 -13.55
C LEU A 168 -3.67 -12.27 -12.65
N ASP A 169 -3.68 -12.58 -11.35
CA ASP A 169 -2.71 -12.10 -10.37
C ASP A 169 -1.28 -12.49 -10.75
N ILE A 170 -1.03 -13.71 -11.25
CA ILE A 170 0.31 -14.14 -11.71
C ILE A 170 0.81 -13.26 -12.87
N LYS A 171 -0.01 -12.97 -13.88
CA LYS A 171 0.39 -12.11 -15.03
C LYS A 171 0.63 -10.66 -14.60
N GLN A 172 -0.09 -10.17 -13.61
CA GLN A 172 0.07 -8.81 -13.06
C GLN A 172 1.26 -8.71 -12.10
N CYS A 173 1.52 -9.76 -11.31
CA CYS A 173 2.73 -9.93 -10.51
C CYS A 173 3.97 -9.99 -11.42
N ILE A 174 3.87 -10.66 -12.58
CA ILE A 174 4.91 -10.64 -13.63
C ILE A 174 5.10 -9.23 -14.19
N LEU A 175 4.02 -8.48 -14.46
CA LEU A 175 4.11 -7.10 -14.95
C LEU A 175 4.74 -6.15 -13.92
N TYR A 176 4.39 -6.28 -12.64
CA TYR A 176 4.97 -5.49 -11.56
C TYR A 176 6.44 -5.85 -11.30
N LYS A 177 6.78 -7.15 -11.28
CA LYS A 177 8.18 -7.61 -11.23
C LYS A 177 8.99 -7.07 -12.42
N ALA A 178 8.42 -7.07 -13.63
CA ALA A 178 9.06 -6.52 -14.82
C ALA A 178 9.26 -4.99 -14.73
N ILE A 179 8.26 -4.23 -14.26
CA ILE A 179 8.36 -2.78 -14.06
C ILE A 179 9.45 -2.44 -13.02
N ARG A 180 9.54 -3.22 -11.93
CA ARG A 180 10.58 -3.06 -10.91
C ARG A 180 11.98 -3.35 -11.47
N TYR A 181 12.12 -4.39 -12.29
CA TYR A 181 13.39 -4.76 -12.93
C TYR A 181 13.86 -3.72 -13.97
N ILE A 182 12.93 -3.14 -14.73
CA ILE A 182 13.24 -2.11 -15.73
C ILE A 182 13.75 -0.82 -15.08
N ASN A 183 13.23 -0.47 -13.90
CA ASN A 183 13.65 0.73 -13.16
C ASN A 183 14.92 0.55 -12.32
N GLN A 184 15.42 -0.67 -12.14
CA GLN A 184 16.71 -0.95 -11.47
C GLN A 184 17.90 -0.96 -12.44
N ASN A 185 17.66 -0.99 -13.75
CA ASN A 185 18.69 -1.06 -14.80
C ASN A 185 18.79 0.23 -15.64
N LYS A 186 18.36 1.37 -15.09
CA LYS A 186 18.59 2.71 -15.64
C LYS A 186 19.33 3.55 -14.60
#